data_AF-A0A0D2SUK9-F1
#
_entry.id   AF-A0A0D2SUK9-F1
#
_cell.length_a   1.000
_cell.length_b   1.000
_cell.length_c   1.000
_cell.angle_alpha   90.00
_cell.angle_beta   90.00
_cell.angle_gamma   90.00
#
_symmetry.space_group_name_H-M   'P 1'
#
loop_
_entity.id
_entity.type
_entity.pdbx_description
1 polymer ?
#
loop_
_entity_poly.entity_id
_entity_poly.type
_entity_poly.pdbx_seq_one_letter_code
_entity_poly.pdbx_strand_id
1 'polypeptide(L)' 'MLTQSEGNYAKALQNYYEAMRLKIDPYDRSYILYNISLIHTSNGEHTKALEYYFRALE' A
#
# COMPACT_ATOMS: atom_id res chain seq x y z
N MET A 1 -6.76 4.56 21.21
CA MET A 1 -7.26 3.24 20.76
C MET A 1 -7.25 3.28 19.25
N LEU A 2 -6.57 2.35 18.57
CA LEU A 2 -6.66 2.24 17.11
C LEU A 2 -8.10 1.90 16.73
N THR A 3 -8.65 2.59 15.73
CA THR A 3 -9.99 2.27 15.22
C THR A 3 -9.96 0.94 14.46
N GLN A 4 -11.11 0.28 14.32
CA GLN A 4 -11.22 -0.96 13.53
C GLN A 4 -10.67 -0.80 12.10
N SER A 5 -10.84 0.39 11.52
CA SER A 5 -10.33 0.74 10.19
C SER A 5 -8.80 0.80 10.16
N GLU A 6 -8.17 1.47 11.13
CA GLU A 6 -6.71 1.56 11.24
C GLU A 6 -6.07 0.18 11.46
N GLY A 7 -6.70 -0.68 12.27
CA GLY A 7 -6.26 -2.06 12.46
C GLY A 7 -6.33 -2.89 11.17
N ASN A 8 -7.39 -2.74 10.39
CA ASN A 8 -7.54 -3.41 9.10
C ASN A 8 -6.52 -2.90 8.08
N TYR A 9 -6.25 -1.59 8.05
CA TYR A 9 -5.22 -1.00 7.20
C TYR A 9 -3.82 -1.48 7.55
N ALA A 10 -3.49 -1.57 8.85
CA ALA A 10 -2.20 -2.09 9.29
C ALA A 10 -1.99 -3.56 8.83
N LYS A 11 -3.03 -4.39 8.97
CA LYS A 11 -2.99 -5.79 8.49
C LYS A 11 -2.88 -5.87 6.97
N ALA A 12 -3.61 -5.02 6.24
CA ALA A 12 -3.54 -4.96 4.79
C ALA A 12 -2.14 -4.55 4.30
N LEU A 13 -1.53 -3.54 4.92
CA LEU A 13 -0.15 -3.12 4.62
C LEU A 13 0.85 -4.26 4.84
N GLN A 14 0.76 -4.99 5.95
CA GLN A 14 1.62 -6.15 6.19
C GLN A 14 1.48 -7.22 5.10
N ASN A 15 0.25 -7.56 4.72
CA ASN A 15 0.02 -8.52 3.64
C ASN A 15 0.59 -8.05 2.30
N TYR A 16 0.46 -6.75 1.98
CA TYR A 16 1.00 -6.18 0.75
C TYR A 16 2.53 -6.19 0.73
N TYR A 17 3.19 -5.86 1.84
CA TYR A 17 4.65 -5.94 1.94
C TYR A 17 5.16 -7.37 1.79
N GLU A 18 4.50 -8.36 2.40
CA GLU A 18 4.86 -9.76 2.22
C GLU A 18 4.62 -10.25 0.78
N ALA A 19 3.49 -9.88 0.16
CA ALA A 19 3.22 -10.20 -1.24
C ALA A 19 4.29 -9.60 -2.17
N MET A 20 4.75 -8.37 -1.91
CA MET A 20 5.77 -7.71 -2.71
C MET A 20 7.13 -8.43 -2.68
N ARG A 21 7.42 -9.22 -1.63
CA ARG A 21 8.66 -10.03 -1.55
C ARG A 21 8.61 -11.28 -2.43
N LEU A 22 7.40 -11.76 -2.74
CA LEU A 22 7.16 -12.98 -3.51
C LEU A 22 6.85 -12.70 -4.98
N LYS A 23 6.34 -11.51 -5.29
CA LYS A 23 5.97 -11.11 -6.65
C LYS A 23 7.14 -10.47 -7.38
N ILE A 24 7.54 -11.09 -8.49
CA ILE A 24 8.64 -10.67 -9.35
C ILE A 24 8.11 -9.92 -10.58
N ASP A 25 6.85 -10.17 -10.93
CA ASP A 25 6.22 -9.54 -12.10
C ASP A 25 5.98 -8.04 -11.87
N PRO A 26 6.41 -7.17 -12.82
CA PRO A 26 6.23 -5.72 -12.70
C PRO A 26 4.78 -5.30 -12.51
N TYR A 27 3.82 -5.93 -13.20
CA TYR A 27 2.41 -5.58 -13.13
C TYR A 27 1.81 -5.90 -11.76
N ASP A 28 2.13 -7.07 -11.21
CA ASP A 28 1.75 -7.44 -9.84
C ASP A 28 2.30 -6.44 -8.83
N ARG A 29 3.54 -5.99 -9.03
CA ARG A 29 4.21 -5.03 -8.14
C ARG A 29 3.56 -3.65 -8.21
N SER A 30 3.24 -3.14 -9.40
CA SER A 30 2.50 -1.89 -9.60
C SER A 30 1.14 -1.94 -8.89
N TYR A 31 0.41 -3.05 -9.01
CA TYR A 31 -0.88 -3.20 -8.34
C TYR A 31 -0.76 -3.18 -6.81
N ILE A 32 0.26 -3.83 -6.25
CA ILE A 32 0.53 -3.80 -4.81
C ILE A 32 0.85 -2.38 -4.33
N LEU A 33 1.74 -1.67 -5.03
CA LEU A 33 2.13 -0.30 -4.69
C LEU A 33 0.95 0.67 -4.78
N TYR A 34 0.09 0.50 -5.79
CA TYR A 34 -1.16 1.26 -5.92
C TYR A 34 -2.08 1.05 -4.72
N ASN A 35 -2.30 -0.20 -4.28
CA ASN A 35 -3.14 -0.46 -3.11
C ASN A 35 -2.56 0.10 -1.80
N ILE A 36 -1.24 0.06 -1.63
CA ILE A 36 -0.56 0.71 -0.50
C ILE A 36 -0.80 2.23 -0.52
N SER A 37 -0.76 2.86 -1.70
CA SER A 37 -1.04 4.30 -1.84
C SER A 37 -2.46 4.67 -1.38
N LEU A 38 -3.46 3.86 -1.70
CA LEU A 38 -4.86 4.08 -1.30
C LEU A 38 -5.05 4.00 0.22
N ILE A 39 -4.32 3.10 0.88
CA ILE A 39 -4.33 2.99 2.34
C ILE A 39 -3.74 4.25 2.98
N HIS A 40 -2.59 4.72 2.48
CA HIS A 40 -1.98 5.96 2.98
C HIS A 40 -2.87 7.19 2.75
N THR A 41 -3.56 7.27 1.61
CA THR A 41 -4.57 8.31 1.36
C THR A 41 -5.69 8.25 2.40
N SER A 42 -6.19 7.05 2.70
CA SER A 42 -7.25 6.84 3.71
C SER A 42 -6.81 7.20 5.12
N ASN A 43 -5.51 7.10 5.42
CA ASN A 43 -4.92 7.51 6.70
C ASN A 43 -4.52 9.00 6.75
N GLY A 44 -4.79 9.79 5.69
CA GLY A 44 -4.38 11.20 5.61
C GLY A 44 -2.89 11.41 5.33
N GLU A 45 -2.13 10.33 5.09
CA GLU A 45 -0.70 10.36 4.81
C GLU A 45 -0.44 10.65 3.32
N HIS A 46 -0.97 11.77 2.81
CA HIS A 46 -1.01 12.08 1.38
C HIS A 46 0.37 12.12 0.71
N THR A 47 1.40 12.61 1.39
CA THR A 47 2.77 12.63 0.85
C THR A 47 3.30 11.22 0.59
N LYS A 48 3.09 10.29 1.54
CA LYS A 48 3.47 8.88 1.37
C LYS A 48 2.63 8.22 0.29
N ALA A 49 1.33 8.53 0.25
CA ALA A 49 0.45 8.01 -0.79
C ALA A 49 0.93 8.40 -2.19
N LEU A 50 1.30 9.66 -2.41
CA LEU A 50 1.83 10.13 -3.68
C LEU A 50 3.12 9.41 -4.07
N GLU A 51 4.04 9.21 -3.13
CA GLU A 51 5.27 8.46 -3.38
C GLU A 51 4.98 7.04 -3.88
N TYR A 52 4.10 6.31 -3.18
CA TYR A 52 3.71 4.96 -3.59
C TYR A 52 2.94 4.93 -4.91
N TYR A 53 2.11 5.93 -5.16
CA TYR A 53 1.38 6.06 -6.43
C TYR A 53 2.34 6.25 -7.61
N PHE A 54 3.34 7.13 -7.48
CA PHE A 54 4.34 7.32 -8.54
C PHE A 54 5.18 6.07 -8.77
N ARG A 55 5.59 5.38 -7.70
CA ARG A 55 6.30 4.10 -7.81
C ARG A 55 5.47 2.98 -8.45
N ALA A 56 4.15 3.08 -8.43
CA ALA A 56 3.27 2.12 -9.10
C ALA A 56 3.16 2.37 -10.61
N LEU A 57 3.45 3.60 -11.07
CA LEU A 57 3.37 4.01 -12.47
C LEU A 57 4.69 3.85 -13.23
N GLU A 58 5.78 3.64 -12.51
CA GLU A 58 7.11 3.31 -13.04
C GLU A 58 7.22 1.82 -13.41
#